data_AF-A0AAU9VCW2-F1
#
_entry.id   AF-A0AAU9VCW2-F1
#
_cell.length_a   1.000
_cell.length_b   1.000
_cell.length_c   1.000
_cell.angle_alpha   90.00
_cell.angle_beta   90.00
_cell.angle_gamma   90.00
#
_symmetry.space_group_name_H-M   'P 1'
#
loop_
_entity.id
_entity.type
_entity.pdbx_description
1 polymer ?
#
loop_
_entity_poly.entity_id
_entity_poly.type
_entity_poly.pdbx_seq_one_letter_code
_entity_poly.pdbx_strand_id
1 'polypeptide(L)'
;MTRKLRMRRKLQPDYFTTFVEQRLPRVWGEDLAVQPYGTRVTAAIRPVLERWMRRKRKPLTFRLTQILTGHGCFGDYLCRTAQREPTSECHDCGAAVDSAQHTLEVCPRWAVLRQGLTSVVGGDLSLPSVITAMLGDDESWKAMVSFCETVMSQKEADERMREEAADVASIRGRRMGVRRRRYLMRLL
;
A
#
# COMPACT_ATOMS: atom_id res chain seq x y z
N MET A 1 -16.40 -43.32 47.06
CA MET A 1 -16.62 -41.88 46.79
C MET A 1 -15.28 -41.14 46.91
N THR A 2 -14.62 -40.79 45.80
CA THR A 2 -13.44 -39.91 45.83
C THR A 2 -13.50 -38.96 44.62
N ARG A 3 -13.82 -37.70 44.90
CA ARG A 3 -13.84 -36.58 43.94
C ARG A 3 -12.41 -36.27 43.50
N LYS A 4 -12.08 -36.46 42.21
CA LYS A 4 -10.89 -35.85 41.60
C LYS A 4 -11.16 -34.39 41.27
N LEU A 5 -10.61 -33.47 42.06
CA LEU A 5 -10.49 -32.05 41.73
C LEU A 5 -9.47 -31.90 40.59
N ARG A 6 -9.97 -31.60 39.38
CA ARG A 6 -9.14 -31.28 38.21
C ARG A 6 -8.76 -29.80 38.30
N MET A 7 -7.60 -29.50 38.88
CA MET A 7 -7.00 -28.17 38.78
C MET A 7 -6.73 -27.85 37.31
N ARG A 8 -7.48 -26.89 36.76
CA ARG A 8 -7.14 -26.25 35.47
C ARG A 8 -5.89 -25.41 35.69
N ARG A 9 -4.70 -25.95 35.38
CA ARG A 9 -3.51 -25.11 35.17
C ARG A 9 -3.83 -24.18 34.01
N LYS A 10 -3.94 -22.88 34.29
CA LYS A 10 -3.83 -21.85 33.25
C LYS A 10 -2.44 -22.01 32.65
N LEU A 11 -2.35 -22.42 31.38
CA LEU A 11 -1.11 -22.38 30.62
C LEU A 11 -0.65 -20.92 30.59
N GLN A 12 0.45 -20.61 31.26
CA GLN A 12 1.18 -19.37 31.01
C GLN A 12 1.76 -19.43 29.59
N PRO A 13 1.78 -18.32 28.83
CA PRO A 13 2.45 -18.29 27.53
C PRO A 13 3.89 -18.78 27.69
N ASP A 14 4.35 -19.60 26.76
CA ASP A 14 5.72 -20.07 26.84
C ASP A 14 6.69 -18.87 26.71
N TYR A 15 7.72 -18.89 27.54
CA TYR A 15 8.71 -17.81 27.64
C TYR A 15 9.42 -17.55 26.29
N PHE A 16 9.53 -18.58 25.44
CA PHE A 16 10.23 -18.54 24.16
C PHE A 16 9.46 -17.73 23.09
N THR A 17 8.16 -17.95 22.98
CA THR A 17 7.23 -17.23 22.10
C THR A 17 7.19 -15.77 22.50
N THR A 18 7.12 -15.48 23.81
CA THR A 18 7.14 -14.10 24.31
C THR A 18 8.45 -13.39 24.00
N PHE A 19 9.59 -14.10 24.08
CA PHE A 19 10.92 -13.56 23.76
C PHE A 19 11.12 -13.28 22.26
N VAL A 20 10.68 -14.21 21.40
CA VAL A 20 10.73 -14.07 19.94
C VAL A 20 9.82 -12.93 19.48
N GLU A 21 8.60 -12.83 20.02
CA GLU A 21 7.65 -11.75 19.71
C GLU A 21 8.15 -10.36 20.12
N GLN A 22 8.92 -10.24 21.21
CA GLN A 22 9.51 -8.97 21.64
C GLN A 22 10.76 -8.59 20.84
N ARG A 23 11.52 -9.57 20.35
CA ARG A 23 12.80 -9.34 19.67
C ARG A 23 12.64 -9.10 18.16
N LEU A 24 11.67 -9.76 17.52
CA LEU A 24 11.44 -9.64 16.07
C LEU A 24 11.19 -8.20 15.60
N PRO A 25 10.31 -7.41 16.24
CA PRO A 25 10.06 -6.04 15.81
C PRO A 25 11.31 -5.16 15.88
N ARG A 26 12.19 -5.40 16.86
CA ARG A 26 13.43 -4.64 16.99
C ARG A 26 14.41 -4.96 15.87
N VAL A 27 14.67 -6.26 15.64
CA VAL A 27 15.58 -6.73 14.58
C VAL A 27 15.06 -6.29 13.21
N TRP A 28 13.78 -6.49 12.93
CA TRP A 28 13.18 -6.05 11.68
C TRP A 28 13.18 -4.52 11.54
N GLY A 29 13.02 -3.78 12.65
CA GLY A 29 13.13 -2.32 12.63
C GLY A 29 14.52 -1.84 12.20
N GLU A 30 15.58 -2.49 12.71
CA GLU A 30 16.98 -2.25 12.35
C GLU A 30 17.22 -2.62 10.86
N ASP A 31 16.77 -3.80 10.44
CA ASP A 31 16.93 -4.27 9.04
C ASP A 31 16.21 -3.38 8.04
N LEU A 32 14.99 -2.92 8.36
CA LEU A 32 14.19 -2.03 7.52
C LEU A 32 14.80 -0.61 7.44
N ALA A 33 15.61 -0.21 8.41
CA ALA A 33 16.24 1.11 8.41
C ALA A 33 17.34 1.25 7.34
N VAL A 34 17.95 0.13 6.94
CA VAL A 34 19.04 0.12 5.95
C VAL A 34 18.59 -0.32 4.55
N GLN A 35 17.28 -0.59 4.35
CA GLN A 35 16.79 -1.04 3.04
C GLN A 35 16.78 0.10 2.01
N PRO A 36 17.39 -0.10 0.83
CA PRO A 36 17.40 0.91 -0.23
C PRO A 36 16.07 1.02 -0.99
N TYR A 37 15.20 0.01 -0.87
CA TYR A 37 13.91 -0.06 -1.56
C TYR A 37 12.74 0.06 -0.58
N GLY A 38 11.58 0.49 -1.09
CA GLY A 38 10.37 0.60 -0.28
C GLY A 38 10.44 1.67 0.82
N THR A 39 11.39 2.61 0.73
CA THR A 39 11.68 3.67 1.71
C THR A 39 10.43 4.39 2.19
N ARG A 40 9.48 4.68 1.29
CA ARG A 40 8.17 5.27 1.62
C ARG A 40 7.41 4.47 2.68
N VAL A 41 7.23 3.17 2.44
CA VAL A 41 6.45 2.28 3.31
C VAL A 41 7.23 1.96 4.57
N THR A 42 8.53 1.70 4.46
CA THR A 42 9.36 1.36 5.60
C THR A 42 9.49 2.54 6.56
N ALA A 43 9.68 3.76 6.06
CA ALA A 43 9.72 4.97 6.89
C ALA A 43 8.40 5.20 7.64
N ALA A 44 7.26 4.91 7.03
CA ALA A 44 5.94 5.10 7.65
C ALA A 44 5.57 3.99 8.64
N ILE A 45 5.96 2.73 8.38
CA ILE A 45 5.63 1.59 9.24
C ILE A 45 6.62 1.41 10.38
N ARG A 46 7.93 1.66 10.18
CA ARG A 46 8.96 1.36 11.18
C ARG A 46 8.65 1.92 12.57
N PRO A 47 8.16 3.17 12.74
CA PRO A 47 7.80 3.71 14.06
C PRO A 47 6.66 2.96 14.75
N VAL A 48 5.81 2.26 13.98
CA VAL A 48 4.63 1.54 14.46
C VAL A 48 4.70 0.04 14.12
N LEU A 49 5.90 -0.49 13.87
CA LEU A 49 6.09 -1.84 13.31
C LEU A 49 5.47 -2.92 14.18
N GLU A 50 5.61 -2.82 15.51
CA GLU A 50 5.01 -3.78 16.43
C GLU A 50 3.47 -3.76 16.35
N ARG A 51 2.85 -2.58 16.37
CA ARG A 51 1.39 -2.45 16.21
C ARG A 51 0.94 -2.95 14.84
N TRP A 52 1.72 -2.66 13.80
CA TRP A 52 1.48 -3.14 12.44
C TRP A 52 1.49 -4.68 12.40
N MET A 53 2.49 -5.34 12.98
CA MET A 53 2.59 -6.80 13.02
C MET A 53 1.48 -7.46 13.85
N ARG A 54 1.10 -6.85 14.97
CA ARG A 54 0.07 -7.37 15.90
C ARG A 54 -1.36 -7.09 15.44
N ARG A 55 -1.58 -6.36 14.34
CA ARG A 55 -2.94 -6.03 13.89
C ARG A 55 -3.74 -7.32 13.65
N LYS A 56 -4.95 -7.39 14.20
CA LYS A 56 -5.92 -8.45 13.88
C LYS A 56 -6.07 -8.53 12.35
N ARG A 57 -6.38 -9.72 11.80
CA ARG A 57 -6.44 -9.96 10.35
C ARG A 57 -7.20 -8.85 9.60
N LYS A 58 -6.44 -7.91 9.06
CA LYS A 58 -6.85 -6.75 8.28
C LYS A 58 -6.06 -6.83 6.97
N PRO A 59 -6.62 -7.49 5.94
CA PRO A 59 -5.89 -7.75 4.70
C PRO A 59 -5.61 -6.43 3.97
N LEU A 60 -4.42 -6.34 3.38
CA LEU A 60 -4.12 -5.25 2.46
C LEU A 60 -4.80 -5.57 1.12
N THR A 61 -5.66 -4.68 0.63
CA THR A 61 -6.21 -4.83 -0.73
C THR A 61 -5.15 -4.47 -1.76
N PHE A 62 -5.38 -4.86 -3.01
CA PHE A 62 -4.48 -4.55 -4.12
C PHE A 62 -4.25 -3.03 -4.24
N ARG A 63 -5.33 -2.24 -4.26
CA ARG A 63 -5.28 -0.78 -4.42
C ARG A 63 -4.77 -0.06 -3.18
N LEU A 64 -5.08 -0.57 -1.99
CA LEU A 64 -4.43 -0.07 -0.76
C LEU A 64 -2.91 -0.26 -0.84
N THR A 65 -2.46 -1.46 -1.25
CA THR A 65 -1.03 -1.75 -1.38
C THR A 65 -0.34 -0.81 -2.38
N GLN A 66 -1.00 -0.53 -3.52
CA GLN A 66 -0.49 0.45 -4.50
C GLN A 66 -0.29 1.85 -3.90
N ILE A 67 -1.29 2.38 -3.18
CA ILE A 67 -1.19 3.68 -2.51
C ILE A 67 -0.07 3.70 -1.45
N LEU A 68 0.03 2.66 -0.62
CA LEU A 68 1.09 2.56 0.40
C LEU A 68 2.47 2.58 -0.27
N THR A 69 2.65 1.76 -1.30
CA THR A 69 3.95 1.53 -1.95
C THR A 69 4.30 2.55 -3.04
N GLY A 70 3.35 3.36 -3.50
CA GLY A 70 3.55 4.25 -4.64
C GLY A 70 3.62 3.52 -6.00
N HIS A 71 3.17 2.27 -6.07
CA HIS A 71 3.16 1.48 -7.32
C HIS A 71 1.81 1.59 -8.05
N GLY A 72 1.77 1.17 -9.31
CA GLY A 72 0.53 1.06 -10.09
C GLY A 72 0.44 2.12 -11.17
N CYS A 73 -0.70 2.78 -11.28
CA CYS A 73 -1.02 3.73 -12.36
C CYS A 73 -0.59 5.19 -12.07
N PHE A 74 0.31 5.40 -11.11
CA PHE A 74 0.87 6.71 -10.81
C PHE A 74 1.87 7.14 -11.88
N GLY A 75 1.77 8.36 -12.39
CA GLY A 75 2.68 8.89 -13.41
C GLY A 75 4.16 8.75 -13.03
N ASP A 76 4.53 9.01 -11.77
CA ASP A 76 5.91 8.84 -11.28
C ASP A 76 6.42 7.40 -11.43
N TYR A 77 5.60 6.41 -11.02
CA TYR A 77 5.93 5.00 -11.15
C TYR A 77 5.95 4.56 -12.61
N LEU A 78 4.95 4.96 -13.40
CA LEU A 78 4.85 4.60 -14.80
C LEU A 78 6.01 5.16 -15.62
N CYS A 79 6.50 6.35 -15.30
CA CYS A 79 7.64 6.98 -15.94
C CYS A 79 8.97 6.32 -15.53
N ARG A 80 9.27 6.32 -14.23
CA ARG A 80 10.60 5.97 -13.73
C ARG A 80 10.86 4.47 -13.67
N THR A 81 9.84 3.69 -13.35
CA THR A 81 9.98 2.25 -13.07
C THR A 81 9.39 1.41 -14.19
N ALA A 82 8.12 1.63 -14.54
CA ALA A 82 7.47 0.81 -15.56
C ALA A 82 7.93 1.17 -16.98
N GLN A 83 8.47 2.38 -17.18
CA GLN A 83 8.84 2.94 -18.49
C GLN A 83 7.68 2.80 -19.48
N ARG A 84 6.51 3.27 -19.04
CA ARG A 84 5.25 3.30 -19.79
C ARG A 84 4.74 4.71 -20.02
N GLU A 85 5.27 5.71 -19.34
CA GLU A 85 4.93 7.12 -19.53
C GLU A 85 6.19 7.95 -19.81
N PRO A 86 6.12 8.97 -20.67
CA PRO A 86 7.26 9.83 -20.97
C PRO A 86 7.58 10.81 -19.85
N THR A 87 6.60 11.17 -19.02
CA THR A 87 6.75 12.12 -17.92
C THR A 87 6.12 11.57 -16.65
N SER A 88 6.56 12.09 -15.50
CA SER A 88 5.99 11.76 -14.19
C SER A 88 4.77 12.62 -13.84
N GLU A 89 4.30 13.45 -14.77
CA GLU A 89 3.29 14.48 -14.50
C GLU A 89 1.91 13.89 -14.19
N CYS A 90 1.15 14.61 -13.38
CA CYS A 90 -0.23 14.28 -13.10
C CYS A 90 -1.12 14.71 -14.26
N HIS A 91 -1.69 13.74 -14.97
CA HIS A 91 -2.64 13.99 -16.05
C HIS A 91 -3.90 14.75 -15.59
N ASP A 92 -4.24 14.69 -14.30
CA ASP A 92 -5.45 15.30 -13.77
C ASP A 92 -5.31 16.79 -13.42
N CYS A 93 -4.11 17.22 -13.01
CA CYS A 93 -3.89 18.58 -12.50
C CYS A 93 -2.60 19.26 -12.97
N GLY A 94 -1.80 18.60 -13.80
CA GLY A 94 -0.55 19.13 -14.34
C GLY A 94 0.61 19.24 -13.34
N ALA A 95 0.47 18.71 -12.12
CA ALA A 95 1.58 18.67 -11.17
C ALA A 95 2.76 17.87 -11.73
N ALA A 96 3.99 18.34 -11.50
CA ALA A 96 5.20 17.74 -12.07
C ALA A 96 5.41 16.25 -11.70
N VAL A 97 4.87 15.81 -10.56
CA VAL A 97 5.01 14.44 -10.05
C VAL A 97 3.67 13.91 -9.54
N ASP A 98 3.08 12.97 -10.27
CA ASP A 98 1.96 12.13 -9.85
C ASP A 98 2.47 10.97 -9.00
N SER A 99 2.66 11.24 -7.71
CA SER A 99 2.97 10.21 -6.71
C SER A 99 1.72 9.80 -5.94
N ALA A 100 1.79 8.67 -5.23
CA ALA A 100 0.74 8.32 -4.27
C ALA A 100 0.55 9.39 -3.18
N GLN A 101 1.61 10.09 -2.76
CA GLN A 101 1.46 11.19 -1.80
C GLN A 101 0.73 12.39 -2.40
N HIS A 102 1.05 12.74 -3.65
CA HIS A 102 0.32 13.79 -4.37
C HIS A 102 -1.18 13.47 -4.46
N THR A 103 -1.52 12.20 -4.74
CA THR A 103 -2.91 11.74 -4.74
C THR A 103 -3.55 11.86 -3.34
N LEU A 104 -2.83 11.44 -2.29
CA LEU A 104 -3.31 11.46 -0.90
C LEU A 104 -3.43 12.84 -0.27
N GLU A 105 -2.69 13.85 -0.73
CA GLU A 105 -2.64 15.16 -0.06
C GLU A 105 -3.04 16.34 -0.95
N VAL A 106 -2.72 16.30 -2.24
CA VAL A 106 -2.62 17.53 -3.05
C VAL A 106 -3.61 17.56 -4.22
N CYS A 107 -3.66 16.50 -5.02
CA CYS A 107 -4.33 16.50 -6.32
C CYS A 107 -5.79 17.00 -6.25
N PRO A 108 -6.16 18.12 -6.88
CA PRO A 108 -7.50 18.70 -6.73
C PRO A 108 -8.62 17.75 -7.18
N ARG A 109 -8.35 16.83 -8.11
CA ARG A 109 -9.31 15.81 -8.55
C ARG A 109 -9.88 14.96 -7.41
N TRP A 110 -9.08 14.71 -6.37
CA TRP A 110 -9.47 13.86 -5.24
C TRP A 110 -9.88 14.66 -4.00
N ALA A 111 -10.05 15.98 -4.10
CA ALA A 111 -10.28 16.85 -2.94
C ALA A 111 -11.52 16.44 -2.12
N VAL A 112 -12.64 16.13 -2.77
CA VAL A 112 -13.88 15.69 -2.08
C VAL A 112 -13.68 14.36 -1.35
N LEU A 113 -13.03 13.39 -2.01
CA LEU A 113 -12.73 12.09 -1.38
C LEU A 113 -11.75 12.24 -0.22
N ARG A 114 -10.75 13.12 -0.34
CA ARG A 114 -9.83 13.45 0.75
C ARG A 114 -10.53 14.11 1.92
N GLN A 115 -11.44 15.03 1.67
CA GLN A 115 -12.22 15.65 2.75
C GLN A 115 -13.02 14.60 3.53
N GLY A 116 -13.65 13.65 2.82
CA GLY A 116 -14.31 12.49 3.44
C GLY A 116 -13.35 11.65 4.28
N LEU A 117 -12.18 11.31 3.73
CA LEU A 117 -11.14 10.57 4.46
C LEU A 117 -10.67 11.32 5.72
N THR A 118 -10.33 12.60 5.58
CA THR A 118 -9.87 13.49 6.65
C THR A 118 -10.87 13.59 7.80
N SER A 119 -12.18 13.55 7.51
CA SER A 119 -13.19 13.56 8.58
C SER A 119 -13.14 12.34 9.50
N VAL A 120 -12.55 11.23 9.04
CA VAL A 120 -12.40 9.98 9.80
C VAL A 120 -10.99 9.82 10.37
N VAL A 121 -9.96 10.01 9.53
CA VAL A 121 -8.55 9.73 9.93
C VAL A 121 -7.82 10.94 10.52
N GLY A 122 -8.41 12.14 10.43
CA GLY A 122 -7.82 13.40 10.86
C GLY A 122 -7.23 14.24 9.72
N GLY A 123 -6.78 15.45 10.07
CA GLY A 123 -6.32 16.48 9.12
C GLY A 123 -5.01 16.17 8.39
N ASP A 124 -4.14 15.35 8.97
CA ASP A 124 -2.85 15.00 8.38
C ASP A 124 -2.95 13.70 7.57
N LEU A 125 -2.86 13.84 6.24
CA LEU A 125 -2.87 12.73 5.30
C LEU A 125 -1.46 12.25 4.89
N SER A 126 -0.43 12.64 5.64
CA SER A 126 0.89 12.02 5.53
C SER A 126 0.78 10.51 5.76
N LEU A 127 1.58 9.73 5.01
CA LEU A 127 1.51 8.27 5.09
C LEU A 127 1.69 7.73 6.53
N PRO A 128 2.63 8.24 7.36
CA PRO A 128 2.76 7.80 8.75
C PRO A 128 1.50 8.07 9.60
N SER A 129 0.86 9.23 9.42
CA SER A 129 -0.34 9.63 10.16
C SER A 129 -1.55 8.78 9.78
N VAL A 130 -1.76 8.55 8.47
CA VAL A 130 -2.81 7.66 7.97
C VAL A 130 -2.62 6.23 8.49
N ILE A 131 -1.39 5.69 8.43
CA ILE A 131 -1.10 4.34 8.95
C ILE A 131 -1.40 4.28 10.46
N THR A 132 -1.04 5.32 11.21
CA THR A 132 -1.31 5.38 12.66
C THR A 132 -2.80 5.39 12.95
N ALA A 133 -3.60 6.15 12.20
CA ALA A 133 -5.05 6.18 12.30
C ALA A 133 -5.69 4.82 11.93
N MET A 134 -5.27 4.21 10.82
CA MET A 134 -5.72 2.88 10.40
C MET A 134 -5.46 1.79 11.46
N LEU A 135 -4.36 1.91 12.22
CA LEU A 135 -4.03 1.01 13.33
C LEU A 135 -4.73 1.39 14.64
N GLY A 136 -5.43 2.53 14.69
CA GLY A 136 -6.21 2.97 15.84
C GLY A 136 -7.55 2.24 15.93
N ASP A 137 -8.28 2.16 14.82
CA ASP A 137 -9.64 1.62 14.80
C ASP A 137 -10.06 1.00 13.43
N ASP A 138 -11.23 0.38 13.41
CA ASP A 138 -11.79 -0.28 12.23
C ASP A 138 -12.41 0.69 11.23
N GLU A 139 -12.88 1.85 11.67
CA GLU A 139 -13.52 2.87 10.84
C GLU A 139 -12.49 3.55 9.95
N SER A 140 -11.38 4.02 10.54
CA SER A 140 -10.20 4.55 9.85
C SER A 140 -9.63 3.57 8.84
N TRP A 141 -9.56 2.28 9.18
CA TRP A 141 -9.13 1.24 8.23
C TRP A 141 -10.08 1.12 7.03
N LYS A 142 -11.40 1.05 7.29
CA LYS A 142 -12.41 0.95 6.23
C LYS A 142 -12.47 2.19 5.35
N ALA A 143 -12.38 3.38 5.95
CA ALA A 143 -12.35 4.65 5.23
C ALA A 143 -11.16 4.71 4.27
N MET A 144 -9.96 4.33 4.74
CA MET A 144 -8.78 4.30 3.88
C MET A 144 -8.89 3.27 2.76
N VAL A 145 -9.42 2.07 3.04
CA VAL A 145 -9.66 1.06 2.00
C VAL A 145 -10.65 1.59 0.96
N SER A 146 -11.78 2.17 1.37
CA SER A 146 -12.79 2.73 0.47
C SER A 146 -12.25 3.87 -0.40
N PHE A 147 -11.45 4.76 0.20
CA PHE A 147 -10.73 5.81 -0.52
C PHE A 147 -9.81 5.23 -1.58
N CYS A 148 -8.95 4.27 -1.20
CA CYS A 148 -8.01 3.61 -2.11
C CYS A 148 -8.73 2.91 -3.26
N GLU A 149 -9.80 2.17 -2.98
CA GLU A 149 -10.57 1.45 -3.99
C GLU A 149 -11.18 2.44 -5.01
N THR A 150 -11.80 3.52 -4.54
CA THR A 150 -12.45 4.51 -5.41
C THR A 150 -11.43 5.23 -6.29
N VAL A 151 -10.40 5.82 -5.66
CA VAL A 151 -9.39 6.61 -6.37
C VAL A 151 -8.62 5.76 -7.37
N MET A 152 -8.11 4.61 -6.94
CA MET A 152 -7.27 3.79 -7.80
C MET A 152 -8.07 3.14 -8.92
N SER A 153 -9.32 2.71 -8.69
CA SER A 153 -10.15 2.17 -9.77
C SER A 153 -10.35 3.16 -10.91
N GLN A 154 -10.49 4.45 -10.57
CA GLN A 154 -10.68 5.50 -11.55
C GLN A 154 -9.36 5.87 -12.24
N LYS A 155 -8.24 5.99 -11.51
CA LYS A 155 -6.92 6.16 -12.14
C LYS A 155 -6.54 5.00 -13.06
N GLU A 156 -6.86 3.76 -12.68
CA GLU A 156 -6.67 2.56 -13.52
C GLU A 156 -7.55 2.58 -14.78
N ALA A 157 -8.77 3.12 -14.69
CA ALA A 157 -9.62 3.31 -15.87
C ALA A 157 -9.04 4.38 -16.80
N ASP A 158 -8.58 5.49 -16.24
CA ASP A 158 -7.97 6.59 -16.99
C ASP A 158 -6.63 6.15 -17.64
N GLU A 159 -5.83 5.29 -16.99
CA GLU A 159 -4.68 4.64 -17.62
C GLU A 159 -5.10 3.73 -18.78
N ARG A 160 -6.09 2.86 -18.58
CA ARG A 160 -6.57 1.96 -19.66
C ARG A 160 -7.06 2.73 -20.88
N MET A 161 -7.83 3.81 -20.69
CA MET A 161 -8.26 4.66 -21.80
C MET A 161 -7.07 5.28 -22.56
N ARG A 162 -6.01 5.67 -21.84
CA ARG A 162 -4.77 6.20 -22.45
C ARG A 162 -3.95 5.13 -23.17
N GLU A 163 -4.01 3.87 -22.73
CA GLU A 163 -3.38 2.72 -23.43
C GLU A 163 -4.13 2.30 -24.71
N GLU A 164 -5.42 2.61 -24.80
CA GLU A 164 -6.30 2.22 -25.92
C GLU A 164 -6.44 3.33 -26.98
N ALA A 165 -5.99 4.56 -26.69
CA ALA A 165 -6.06 5.68 -27.61
C ALA A 165 -5.27 5.42 -28.91
N ALA A 166 -5.80 5.87 -30.06
CA ALA A 166 -5.19 5.60 -31.37
C ALA A 166 -3.75 6.15 -31.51
N ASP A 167 -3.44 7.22 -30.79
CA ASP A 167 -2.13 7.90 -30.78
C ASP A 167 -1.20 7.42 -29.64
N VAL A 168 -1.41 6.19 -29.16
CA VAL A 168 -0.59 5.58 -28.10
C VAL A 168 0.88 5.57 -28.51
N ALA A 169 1.69 6.35 -27.80
CA ALA A 169 3.14 6.25 -27.88
C ALA A 169 3.55 4.78 -27.67
N SER A 170 4.47 4.27 -28.50
CA SER A 170 4.88 2.85 -28.49
C SER A 170 5.29 2.33 -27.10
N ILE A 171 5.72 3.23 -26.22
CA ILE A 171 6.12 2.97 -24.84
C ILE A 171 4.95 2.55 -23.92
N ARG A 172 3.72 3.03 -24.18
CA ARG A 172 2.49 2.77 -23.40
C ARG A 172 1.86 1.41 -23.73
N GLY A 173 2.13 0.88 -24.92
CA GLY A 173 1.60 -0.40 -25.39
C GLY A 173 1.93 -1.57 -24.45
N ARG A 174 0.98 -2.52 -24.32
CA ARG A 174 1.18 -3.71 -23.48
C ARG A 174 2.39 -4.51 -23.96
N ARG A 175 3.50 -4.40 -23.24
CA ARG A 175 4.64 -5.30 -23.43
C ARG A 175 4.20 -6.71 -23.06
N MET A 176 4.25 -7.65 -23.99
CA MET A 176 3.98 -9.07 -23.67
C MET A 176 4.92 -9.54 -22.56
N GLY A 177 4.37 -10.10 -21.48
CA GLY A 177 5.18 -10.61 -20.38
C GLY A 177 6.23 -11.61 -20.87
N VAL A 178 7.43 -11.61 -20.27
CA VAL A 178 8.57 -12.45 -20.68
C VAL A 178 8.19 -13.94 -20.73
N ARG A 179 7.34 -14.40 -19.81
CA ARG A 179 6.82 -15.78 -19.80
C ARG A 179 5.94 -16.10 -21.00
N ARG A 180 5.07 -15.16 -21.42
CA ARG A 180 4.18 -15.32 -22.58
C ARG A 180 4.96 -15.25 -23.90
N ARG A 181 5.99 -14.39 -23.97
CA ARG A 181 6.97 -14.37 -25.08
C ARG A 181 7.72 -15.69 -25.21
N ARG A 182 8.24 -16.24 -24.11
CA ARG A 182 8.92 -17.55 -24.10
C ARG A 182 8.02 -18.71 -24.47
N TYR A 183 6.75 -18.70 -24.04
CA TYR A 183 5.78 -19.73 -24.42
C TYR A 183 5.48 -19.70 -25.92
N LEU A 184 5.23 -18.52 -26.50
CA LEU A 184 4.94 -18.39 -27.92
C LEU A 184 6.17 -18.66 -28.81
N MET A 185 7.38 -18.31 -28.37
CA MET A 185 8.62 -18.70 -29.06
C MET A 185 8.92 -20.21 -29.03
N ARG A 186 8.25 -20.99 -28.17
CA ARG A 186 8.39 -22.46 -28.14
C ARG A 186 7.33 -23.18 -28.98
N LEU A 187 6.38 -22.44 -29.55
CA LEU A 187 5.30 -22.96 -30.40
C LEU A 187 5.51 -22.62 -31.89
N LEU A 188 6.61 -21.95 -32.22
CA LEU A 188 7.14 -21.74 -33.56
C LEU A 188 8.35 -22.67 -33.74
#